data_AF-A0A438MSN7-F1
#
_entry.id   AF-A0A438MSN7-F1
#
_cell.length_a   1.000
_cell.length_b   1.000
_cell.length_c   1.000
_cell.angle_alpha   90.00
_cell.angle_beta   90.00
_cell.angle_gamma   90.00
#
_symmetry.space_group_name_H-M   'P 1'
#
loop_
_entity.id
_entity.type
_entity.pdbx_description
1 polymer ?
#
loop_
_entity_poly.entity_id
_entity_poly.type
_entity_poly.pdbx_seq_one_letter_code
_entity_poly.pdbx_strand_id
1 'polypeptide(L)'
;MPQTELHQFDSLVLKPVKLHHEIRFRKYAGNGRAGHVFKIRMDKEDYALKMFKFDNPALNATKFKGTKRKAFYDPFYIECRANGALIERGWNGQILPSCYGWTEIPHDVELQVASRFGIQSFLWDRPENVEHQQIRGILYEWVDGRPLTQIRMTSDIANQARKLLKALHDVGILHGGVAASNFLVEESNQKVHLIDLSASITHPHISISQEELKKRQQKERLELEVGFSCLSANPINQGVCVADFSGFDVESLNNSFADVPLIKHLWAPPQPTYWQPAPP
;
A
#
# COMPACT_ATOMS: atom_id res chain seq x y z
N MET A 1 8.58 -17.48 -21.66
CA MET A 1 9.56 -16.45 -21.25
C MET A 1 10.93 -17.09 -21.17
N PRO A 2 11.94 -16.56 -21.88
CA PRO A 2 13.33 -16.98 -21.73
C PRO A 2 13.83 -16.85 -20.28
N GLN A 3 14.80 -17.67 -19.88
CA GLN A 3 15.34 -17.72 -18.50
C GLN A 3 15.91 -16.37 -18.00
N THR A 4 16.40 -15.52 -18.91
CA THR A 4 16.88 -14.17 -18.63
C THR A 4 15.80 -13.22 -18.12
N GLU A 5 14.54 -13.37 -18.55
CA GLU A 5 13.40 -12.57 -18.06
C GLU A 5 12.97 -12.99 -16.65
N LEU A 6 13.17 -14.26 -16.28
CA LEU A 6 12.87 -14.74 -14.92
C LEU A 6 13.87 -14.20 -13.88
N HIS A 7 15.16 -14.09 -14.24
CA HIS A 7 16.19 -13.56 -13.34
C HIS A 7 15.99 -12.07 -13.03
N GLN A 8 15.50 -11.27 -13.98
CA GLN A 8 15.11 -9.87 -13.72
C GLN A 8 13.97 -9.79 -12.70
N PHE A 9 13.06 -10.77 -12.72
CA PHE A 9 11.93 -10.82 -11.81
C PHE A 9 12.31 -11.17 -10.36
N ASP A 10 13.40 -11.90 -10.13
CA ASP A 10 13.86 -12.21 -8.76
C ASP A 10 14.78 -11.13 -8.17
N SER A 11 15.28 -10.20 -8.99
CA SER A 11 16.08 -9.10 -8.49
C SER A 11 15.19 -8.09 -7.75
N LEU A 12 15.55 -7.80 -6.50
CA LEU A 12 15.02 -6.62 -5.81
C LEU A 12 15.55 -5.40 -6.57
N VAL A 13 14.66 -4.75 -7.33
CA VAL A 13 14.98 -3.50 -8.04
C VAL A 13 15.31 -2.39 -7.02
N LEU A 14 14.75 -2.50 -5.82
CA LEU A 14 15.01 -1.59 -4.72
C LEU A 14 16.36 -1.88 -4.06
N LYS A 15 17.16 -0.82 -3.85
CA LYS A 15 18.49 -0.93 -3.21
C LYS A 15 18.36 -1.15 -1.69
N PRO A 16 19.30 -1.88 -1.07
CA PRO A 16 19.35 -1.98 0.37
C PRO A 16 19.79 -0.65 1.01
N VAL A 17 19.23 -0.35 2.18
CA VAL A 17 19.61 0.75 3.04
C VAL A 17 20.06 0.19 4.39
N LYS A 18 21.13 0.76 4.95
CA LYS A 18 21.56 0.44 6.31
C LYS A 18 20.75 1.29 7.28
N LEU A 19 20.08 0.63 8.21
CA LEU A 19 19.52 1.32 9.35
C LEU A 19 20.66 1.79 10.26
N HIS A 20 20.54 3.00 10.78
CA HIS A 20 21.51 3.56 11.73
C HIS A 20 21.40 2.84 13.08
N HIS A 21 22.48 2.83 13.87
CA HIS A 21 22.48 2.16 15.18
C HIS A 21 21.52 2.83 16.20
N GLU A 22 21.10 4.08 15.97
CA GLU A 22 20.19 4.83 16.85
C GLU A 22 18.77 4.97 16.29
N ILE A 23 18.12 3.89 15.85
CA ILE A 23 16.69 3.95 15.52
C ILE A 23 15.87 4.15 16.78
N ARG A 24 15.00 5.16 16.78
CA ARG A 24 14.01 5.35 17.84
C ARG A 24 12.60 5.23 17.29
N PHE A 25 11.90 4.17 17.65
CA PHE A 25 10.47 4.05 17.35
C PHE A 25 9.70 5.14 18.09
N ARG A 26 8.84 5.88 17.38
CA ARG A 26 8.07 6.99 17.93
C ARG A 26 6.59 6.62 18.07
N LYS A 27 6.00 6.08 17.00
CA LYS A 27 4.57 5.80 16.90
C LYS A 27 4.33 4.54 16.08
N TYR A 28 3.34 3.77 16.47
CA TYR A 28 2.76 2.74 15.61
C TYR A 28 1.68 3.39 14.73
N ALA A 29 1.87 3.37 13.42
CA ALA A 29 0.99 4.02 12.47
C ALA A 29 -0.20 3.13 12.07
N GLY A 30 -0.01 1.80 12.10
CA GLY A 30 -1.07 0.82 11.85
C GLY A 30 -0.54 -0.50 11.29
N ASN A 31 -1.45 -1.43 11.06
CA ASN A 31 -1.22 -2.68 10.34
C ASN A 31 -2.11 -2.79 9.11
N GLY A 32 -1.63 -3.56 8.15
CA GLY A 32 -2.42 -4.11 7.06
C GLY A 32 -2.21 -5.63 6.97
N ARG A 33 -2.76 -6.23 5.91
CA ARG A 33 -2.53 -7.66 5.61
C ARG A 33 -1.04 -7.96 5.38
N ALA A 34 -0.30 -7.01 4.82
CA ALA A 34 1.08 -7.17 4.40
C ALA A 34 2.12 -6.92 5.49
N GLY A 35 1.79 -6.17 6.54
CA GLY A 35 2.81 -5.66 7.47
C GLY A 35 2.32 -4.63 8.47
N HIS A 36 3.28 -4.11 9.22
CA HIS A 36 3.12 -3.10 10.25
C HIS A 36 3.92 -1.85 9.86
N VAL A 37 3.37 -0.66 10.09
CA VAL A 37 4.02 0.62 9.77
C VAL A 37 4.32 1.37 11.05
N PHE A 38 5.55 1.87 11.16
CA PHE A 38 6.03 2.63 12.32
C PHE A 38 6.59 3.98 11.89
N LYS A 39 6.31 5.01 12.67
CA LYS A 39 7.09 6.23 12.65
C LYS A 39 8.37 5.99 13.44
N ILE A 40 9.52 6.14 12.80
CA ILE A 40 10.84 6.03 13.43
C ILE A 40 11.59 7.34 13.30
N ARG A 41 12.55 7.58 14.19
CA ARG A 41 13.50 8.69 14.08
C ARG A 41 14.91 8.14 13.92
N MET A 42 15.62 8.61 12.91
CA MET A 42 17.05 8.35 12.64
C MET A 42 17.71 9.67 12.27
N ASP A 43 18.89 9.96 12.81
CA ASP A 43 19.65 11.18 12.51
C ASP A 43 18.82 12.49 12.62
N LYS A 44 17.92 12.53 13.62
CA LYS A 44 16.98 13.63 13.91
C LYS A 44 15.80 13.79 12.93
N GLU A 45 15.78 13.04 11.83
CA GLU A 45 14.69 13.02 10.86
C GLU A 45 13.68 11.91 11.14
N ASP A 46 12.42 12.15 10.79
CA ASP A 46 11.33 11.18 10.94
C ASP A 46 11.09 10.41 9.63
N TYR A 47 10.96 9.09 9.74
CA TYR A 47 10.72 8.18 8.63
C TYR A 47 9.54 7.25 8.92
N ALA A 48 8.93 6.72 7.86
CA ALA A 48 8.03 5.58 7.94
C ALA A 48 8.83 4.29 7.66
N LEU A 49 8.84 3.37 8.62
CA LEU A 49 9.38 2.02 8.45
C LEU A 49 8.22 1.04 8.35
N LYS A 50 8.02 0.45 7.18
CA LYS A 50 7.07 -0.66 6.99
C LYS A 50 7.80 -1.98 7.15
N MET A 51 7.45 -2.74 8.18
CA MET A 51 7.96 -4.08 8.44
C MET A 51 6.96 -5.11 7.92
N PHE A 52 7.41 -6.03 7.07
CA PHE A 52 6.55 -6.96 6.35
C PHE A 52 6.37 -8.27 7.10
N LYS A 53 5.15 -8.81 7.02
CA LYS A 53 4.89 -10.19 7.39
C LYS A 53 5.52 -11.15 6.38
N PHE A 54 5.78 -12.36 6.80
CA PHE A 54 6.25 -13.43 5.93
C PHE A 54 5.10 -13.95 5.07
N ASP A 55 5.43 -14.29 3.83
CA ASP A 55 4.54 -15.11 3.02
C ASP A 55 4.50 -16.53 3.59
N ASN A 56 3.36 -16.91 4.18
CA ASN A 56 3.19 -18.20 4.82
C ASN A 56 2.35 -19.17 3.96
N PRO A 57 2.95 -20.24 3.40
CA PRO A 57 2.23 -21.24 2.61
C PRO A 57 1.10 -21.95 3.34
N ALA A 58 1.18 -22.09 4.67
CA ALA A 58 0.13 -22.73 5.46
C ALA A 58 -1.11 -21.83 5.59
N LEU A 59 -0.92 -20.50 5.59
CA LEU A 59 -2.02 -19.53 5.65
C LEU A 59 -2.58 -19.21 4.25
N ASN A 60 -1.72 -19.28 3.22
CA ASN A 60 -2.05 -18.97 1.84
C ASN A 60 -1.68 -20.13 0.92
N ALA A 61 -2.53 -21.17 0.92
CA ALA A 61 -2.34 -22.35 0.10
C ALA A 61 -2.49 -22.02 -1.40
N THR A 62 -1.45 -22.30 -2.18
CA THR A 62 -1.47 -22.13 -3.64
C THR A 62 -0.55 -23.12 -4.33
N LYS A 63 -0.80 -23.36 -5.62
CA LYS A 63 0.05 -24.19 -6.49
C LYS A 63 1.34 -23.48 -6.89
N PHE A 64 1.42 -22.16 -6.72
CA PHE A 64 2.61 -21.38 -7.08
C PHE A 64 3.78 -21.64 -6.11
N LYS A 65 4.99 -21.75 -6.68
CA LYS A 65 6.26 -21.98 -5.96
C LYS A 65 7.32 -21.00 -6.43
N GLY A 66 8.37 -20.80 -5.62
CA GLY A 66 9.55 -20.01 -5.97
C GLY A 66 9.22 -18.58 -6.42
N THR A 67 9.88 -18.13 -7.50
CA THR A 67 9.71 -16.81 -8.14
C THR A 67 8.25 -16.46 -8.39
N LYS A 68 7.44 -17.42 -8.86
CA LYS A 68 6.01 -17.18 -9.09
C LYS A 68 5.29 -16.88 -7.78
N ARG A 69 5.56 -17.61 -6.70
CA ARG A 69 4.93 -17.32 -5.42
C ARG A 69 5.32 -15.93 -4.91
N LYS A 70 6.60 -15.59 -4.98
CA LYS A 70 7.10 -14.24 -4.62
C LYS A 70 6.46 -13.12 -5.46
N ALA A 71 6.18 -13.38 -6.73
CA ALA A 71 5.50 -12.45 -7.64
C ALA A 71 4.12 -12.03 -7.15
N PHE A 72 3.38 -12.98 -6.58
CA PHE A 72 1.95 -12.83 -6.35
C PHE A 72 1.56 -12.74 -4.87
N TYR A 73 2.39 -13.28 -3.96
CA TYR A 73 1.99 -13.47 -2.57
C TYR A 73 3.01 -12.95 -1.56
N ASP A 74 4.25 -12.62 -1.96
CA ASP A 74 5.20 -12.01 -1.02
C ASP A 74 5.11 -10.48 -1.12
N PRO A 75 4.38 -9.82 -0.20
CA PRO A 75 4.12 -8.38 -0.27
C PRO A 75 5.39 -7.55 -0.26
N PHE A 76 6.46 -8.04 0.38
CA PHE A 76 7.74 -7.35 0.38
C PHE A 76 8.34 -7.27 -1.02
N TYR A 77 8.39 -8.40 -1.75
CA TYR A 77 8.93 -8.42 -3.11
C TYR A 77 8.05 -7.64 -4.09
N ILE A 78 6.73 -7.70 -3.92
CA ILE A 78 5.77 -6.93 -4.71
C ILE A 78 6.06 -5.44 -4.56
N GLU A 79 6.13 -4.94 -3.34
CA GLU A 79 6.32 -3.52 -3.05
C GLU A 79 7.73 -3.03 -3.42
N CYS A 80 8.76 -3.85 -3.25
CA CYS A 80 10.12 -3.52 -3.72
C CYS A 80 10.18 -3.35 -5.24
N ARG A 81 9.47 -4.19 -5.99
CA ARG A 81 9.45 -4.13 -7.46
C ARG A 81 8.78 -2.85 -7.95
N ALA A 82 7.66 -2.48 -7.34
CA ALA A 82 6.94 -1.27 -7.71
C ALA A 82 7.73 0.00 -7.37
N ASN A 83 8.29 0.09 -6.16
CA ASN A 83 9.13 1.22 -5.77
C ASN A 83 10.42 1.30 -6.60
N GLY A 84 11.07 0.17 -6.85
CA GLY A 84 12.25 0.13 -7.70
C GLY A 84 11.95 0.65 -9.11
N ALA A 85 10.85 0.22 -9.72
CA ALA A 85 10.42 0.70 -11.03
C ALA A 85 10.09 2.20 -11.05
N LEU A 86 9.54 2.74 -9.96
CA LEU A 86 9.33 4.19 -9.81
C LEU A 86 10.65 4.95 -9.73
N ILE A 87 11.60 4.46 -8.95
CA ILE A 87 12.93 5.07 -8.79
C ILE A 87 13.69 5.07 -10.13
N GLU A 88 13.75 3.93 -10.83
CA GLU A 88 14.46 3.80 -12.11
C GLU A 88 13.90 4.75 -13.18
N ARG A 89 12.61 5.05 -13.12
CA ARG A 89 11.93 5.96 -14.05
C ARG A 89 11.91 7.43 -13.58
N GLY A 90 12.52 7.75 -12.45
CA GLY A 90 12.59 9.11 -11.91
C GLY A 90 11.33 9.62 -11.22
N TRP A 91 10.42 8.74 -10.81
CA TRP A 91 9.14 9.08 -10.17
C TRP A 91 9.14 8.95 -8.63
N ASN A 92 10.30 8.69 -8.02
CA ASN A 92 10.41 8.60 -6.56
C ASN A 92 9.95 9.90 -5.89
N GLY A 93 9.10 9.81 -4.86
CA GLY A 93 8.56 10.97 -4.15
C GLY A 93 7.45 11.76 -4.89
N GLN A 94 7.17 11.43 -6.15
CA GLN A 94 6.19 12.18 -6.96
C GLN A 94 4.76 11.60 -6.88
N ILE A 95 4.65 10.27 -6.83
CA ILE A 95 3.36 9.56 -6.77
C ILE A 95 3.10 9.03 -5.36
N LEU A 96 4.14 8.48 -4.74
CA LEU A 96 4.17 8.00 -3.36
C LEU A 96 5.21 8.81 -2.57
N PRO A 97 5.17 8.78 -1.23
CA PRO A 97 6.27 9.29 -0.41
C PRO A 97 7.61 8.71 -0.84
N SER A 98 8.70 9.47 -0.66
CA SER A 98 10.01 9.06 -1.12
C SER A 98 10.41 7.70 -0.51
N CYS A 99 10.75 6.73 -1.36
CA CYS A 99 11.28 5.43 -0.93
C CYS A 99 12.82 5.50 -0.89
N TYR A 100 13.40 5.12 0.24
CA TYR A 100 14.85 5.19 0.47
C TYR A 100 15.56 3.85 0.28
N GLY A 101 14.82 2.75 0.29
CA GLY A 101 15.38 1.41 0.15
C GLY A 101 14.74 0.39 1.07
N TRP A 102 15.21 -0.85 0.97
CA TRP A 102 14.80 -1.94 1.86
C TRP A 102 15.90 -2.29 2.86
N THR A 103 15.55 -2.97 3.94
CA THR A 103 16.50 -3.37 4.97
C THR A 103 16.06 -4.66 5.66
N GLU A 104 17.00 -5.38 6.25
CA GLU A 104 16.69 -6.47 7.17
C GLU A 104 16.64 -5.90 8.59
N ILE A 105 15.62 -6.28 9.34
CA ILE A 105 15.39 -5.78 10.68
C ILE A 105 16.23 -6.60 11.66
N PRO A 106 17.17 -5.96 12.40
CA PRO A 106 17.93 -6.65 13.43
C PRO A 106 17.02 -7.28 14.49
N HIS A 107 17.44 -8.40 15.05
CA HIS A 107 16.61 -9.16 16.01
C HIS A 107 16.30 -8.36 17.29
N ASP A 108 17.27 -7.59 17.79
CA ASP A 108 17.07 -6.68 18.91
C ASP A 108 16.05 -5.57 18.60
N VAL A 109 16.01 -5.09 17.36
CA VAL A 109 14.99 -4.14 16.89
C VAL A 109 13.60 -4.81 16.83
N GLU A 110 13.51 -6.05 16.33
CA GLU A 110 12.27 -6.83 16.35
C GLU A 110 11.73 -6.99 17.78
N LEU A 111 12.60 -7.34 18.74
CA LEU A 111 12.23 -7.47 20.15
C LEU A 111 11.77 -6.14 20.77
N GLN A 112 12.41 -5.02 20.41
CA GLN A 112 11.98 -3.69 20.85
C GLN A 112 10.58 -3.34 20.35
N VAL A 113 10.28 -3.64 19.08
CA VAL A 113 8.94 -3.43 18.49
C VAL A 113 7.90 -4.28 19.23
N ALA A 114 8.21 -5.56 19.47
CA ALA A 114 7.32 -6.47 20.19
C ALA A 114 7.01 -5.97 21.60
N SER A 115 8.05 -5.60 22.37
CA SER A 115 7.91 -5.09 23.73
C SER A 115 7.14 -3.78 23.80
N ARG A 116 7.44 -2.84 22.88
CA ARG A 116 6.88 -1.48 22.94
C ARG A 116 5.44 -1.39 22.43
N PHE A 117 5.09 -2.15 21.40
CA PHE A 117 3.80 -2.05 20.72
C PHE A 117 2.92 -3.29 20.90
N GLY A 118 3.37 -4.29 21.67
CA GLY A 118 2.61 -5.51 21.93
C GLY A 118 2.47 -6.42 20.70
N ILE A 119 3.35 -6.30 19.71
CA ILE A 119 3.31 -7.10 18.48
C ILE A 119 4.00 -8.44 18.73
N GLN A 120 3.20 -9.47 18.97
CA GLN A 120 3.66 -10.83 19.23
C GLN A 120 4.32 -11.45 17.99
N SER A 121 5.30 -12.35 18.20
CA SER A 121 6.08 -12.95 17.12
C SER A 121 5.24 -13.69 16.07
N PHE A 122 4.13 -14.31 16.48
CA PHE A 122 3.21 -15.01 15.56
C PHE A 122 2.49 -14.06 14.59
N LEU A 123 2.39 -12.76 14.90
CA LEU A 123 1.74 -11.78 14.04
C LEU A 123 2.56 -11.42 12.79
N TRP A 124 3.82 -11.87 12.72
CA TRP A 124 4.65 -11.78 11.52
C TRP A 124 4.36 -12.88 10.51
N ASP A 125 3.46 -13.83 10.81
CA ASP A 125 3.13 -14.98 9.96
C ASP A 125 4.38 -15.84 9.59
N ARG A 126 5.45 -15.79 10.40
CA ARG A 126 6.72 -16.48 10.12
C ARG A 126 6.52 -18.01 10.02
N PRO A 127 6.82 -18.64 8.87
CA PRO A 127 6.79 -20.10 8.75
C PRO A 127 7.87 -20.77 9.59
N GLU A 128 7.61 -22.00 10.06
CA GLU A 128 8.55 -22.80 10.86
C GLU A 128 9.90 -23.01 10.15
N ASN A 129 9.89 -23.17 8.83
CA ASN A 129 11.09 -23.43 8.04
C ASN A 129 11.99 -22.20 7.80
N VAL A 130 11.61 -21.02 8.30
CA VAL A 130 12.39 -19.78 8.18
C VAL A 130 12.50 -19.04 9.52
N GLU A 131 12.49 -19.78 10.63
CA GLU A 131 12.54 -19.22 11.99
C GLU A 131 13.70 -18.23 12.20
N HIS A 132 14.85 -18.45 11.56
CA HIS A 132 16.03 -17.58 11.68
C HIS A 132 16.07 -16.41 10.69
N GLN A 133 15.12 -16.32 9.75
CA GLN A 133 15.11 -15.25 8.77
C GLN A 133 14.68 -13.93 9.43
N GLN A 134 15.41 -12.86 9.16
CA GLN A 134 15.06 -11.53 9.67
C GLN A 134 13.80 -10.99 8.99
N ILE A 135 13.03 -10.19 9.73
CA ILE A 135 11.94 -9.42 9.15
C ILE A 135 12.52 -8.46 8.12
N ARG A 136 11.82 -8.27 7.01
CA ARG A 136 12.22 -7.34 5.96
C ARG A 136 11.42 -6.05 6.11
N GLY A 137 12.07 -4.92 5.91
CA GLY A 137 11.46 -3.60 5.98
C GLY A 137 11.72 -2.75 4.75
N ILE A 138 10.84 -1.79 4.48
CA ILE A 138 11.06 -0.70 3.52
C ILE A 138 10.98 0.63 4.26
N LEU A 139 11.94 1.50 3.96
CA LEU A 139 12.05 2.83 4.55
C LEU A 139 11.48 3.88 3.59
N TYR A 140 10.57 4.70 4.10
CA TYR A 140 9.92 5.78 3.39
C TYR A 140 10.04 7.10 4.14
N GLU A 141 9.83 8.19 3.41
CA GLU A 141 9.50 9.50 3.97
C GLU A 141 8.26 9.40 4.87
N TRP A 142 8.32 10.00 6.05
CA TRP A 142 7.15 10.09 6.92
C TRP A 142 6.20 11.17 6.42
N VAL A 143 4.94 10.79 6.20
CA VAL A 143 3.85 11.72 5.89
C VAL A 143 2.94 11.86 7.10
N ASP A 144 2.79 13.07 7.61
CA ASP A 144 1.88 13.36 8.73
C ASP A 144 0.47 13.64 8.23
N GLY A 145 -0.10 12.64 7.55
CA GLY A 145 -1.40 12.73 6.90
C GLY A 145 -2.47 11.87 7.56
N ARG A 146 -3.74 12.16 7.26
CA ARG A 146 -4.90 11.34 7.66
C ARG A 146 -5.52 10.66 6.44
N PRO A 147 -6.09 9.45 6.59
CA PRO A 147 -6.75 8.77 5.49
C PRO A 147 -8.01 9.52 5.02
N LEU A 148 -8.44 9.30 3.78
CA LEU A 148 -9.61 9.98 3.21
C LEU A 148 -10.91 9.78 4.00
N THR A 149 -11.04 8.69 4.76
CA THR A 149 -12.20 8.46 5.65
C THR A 149 -12.29 9.43 6.81
N GLN A 150 -11.20 10.14 7.13
CA GLN A 150 -11.09 11.05 8.28
C GLN A 150 -10.95 12.52 7.87
N ILE A 151 -11.04 12.81 6.58
CA ILE A 151 -10.90 14.15 6.01
C ILE A 151 -12.20 14.54 5.32
N ARG A 152 -12.54 15.83 5.43
CA ARG A 152 -13.61 16.41 4.63
C ARG A 152 -13.16 16.48 3.18
N MET A 153 -13.84 15.74 2.32
CA MET A 153 -13.55 15.69 0.89
C MET A 153 -13.78 17.05 0.23
N THR A 154 -12.89 17.40 -0.69
CA THR A 154 -13.01 18.54 -1.60
C THR A 154 -12.79 18.06 -3.03
N SER A 155 -13.25 18.84 -4.01
CA SER A 155 -12.98 18.54 -5.43
C SER A 155 -11.49 18.48 -5.74
N ASP A 156 -10.67 19.30 -5.04
CA ASP A 156 -9.23 19.30 -5.22
C ASP A 156 -8.57 18.00 -4.71
N ILE A 157 -8.91 17.56 -3.49
CA ILE A 157 -8.43 16.28 -2.93
C ILE A 157 -8.79 15.11 -3.86
N ALA A 158 -10.04 15.07 -4.33
CA ALA A 158 -10.49 14.03 -5.26
C ALA A 158 -9.70 14.06 -6.58
N ASN A 159 -9.46 15.26 -7.13
CA ASN A 159 -8.67 15.42 -8.35
C ASN A 159 -7.20 15.04 -8.18
N GLN A 160 -6.59 15.33 -7.03
CA GLN A 160 -5.23 14.88 -6.72
C GLN A 160 -5.17 13.35 -6.66
N ALA A 161 -6.09 12.69 -5.95
CA ALA A 161 -6.16 11.23 -5.90
C ALA A 161 -6.33 10.59 -7.29
N ARG A 162 -7.19 11.13 -8.16
CA ARG A 162 -7.33 10.70 -9.56
C ARG A 162 -6.01 10.82 -10.33
N LYS A 163 -5.33 11.97 -10.18
CA LYS A 163 -4.04 12.23 -10.85
C LYS A 163 -2.96 11.26 -10.38
N LEU A 164 -2.87 10.98 -9.09
CA LEU A 164 -1.90 10.03 -8.54
C LEU A 164 -2.14 8.61 -9.04
N LEU A 165 -3.38 8.13 -9.01
CA LEU A 165 -3.72 6.80 -9.54
C LEU A 165 -3.46 6.73 -11.05
N LYS A 166 -3.81 7.78 -11.81
CA LYS A 166 -3.49 7.86 -13.24
C LYS A 166 -1.98 7.83 -13.48
N ALA A 167 -1.19 8.59 -12.73
CA ALA A 167 0.26 8.62 -12.88
C ALA A 167 0.87 7.24 -12.58
N LEU A 168 0.37 6.54 -11.56
CA LEU A 168 0.78 5.16 -11.27
C LEU A 168 0.47 4.21 -12.44
N HIS A 169 -0.70 4.36 -13.05
CA HIS A 169 -1.10 3.60 -14.24
C HIS A 169 -0.24 3.92 -15.46
N ASP A 170 0.10 5.20 -15.67
CA ASP A 170 0.90 5.66 -16.81
C ASP A 170 2.33 5.07 -16.76
N VAL A 171 2.86 4.79 -15.57
CA VAL A 171 4.13 4.04 -15.39
C VAL A 171 3.95 2.52 -15.39
N GLY A 172 2.76 2.01 -15.74
CA GLY A 172 2.52 0.56 -15.88
C GLY A 172 2.47 -0.19 -14.55
N ILE A 173 2.09 0.48 -13.46
CA ILE A 173 1.84 -0.15 -12.16
C ILE A 173 0.33 -0.13 -11.89
N LEU A 174 -0.23 -1.28 -11.51
CA LEU A 174 -1.55 -1.40 -10.88
C LEU A 174 -1.38 -1.29 -9.37
N HIS A 175 -2.28 -0.61 -8.68
CA HIS A 175 -2.22 -0.53 -7.22
C HIS A 175 -2.60 -1.87 -6.57
N GLY A 176 -3.59 -2.57 -7.12
CA GLY A 176 -4.12 -3.85 -6.64
C GLY A 176 -4.98 -3.77 -5.37
N GLY A 177 -5.31 -2.57 -4.89
CA GLY A 177 -6.03 -2.39 -3.64
C GLY A 177 -6.42 -0.93 -3.40
N VAL A 178 -7.18 -0.33 -4.30
CA VAL A 178 -7.62 1.07 -4.16
C VAL A 178 -8.63 1.17 -3.02
N ALA A 179 -8.23 1.84 -1.94
CA ALA A 179 -9.04 2.00 -0.74
C ALA A 179 -8.79 3.36 -0.11
N ALA A 180 -9.75 3.88 0.65
CA ALA A 180 -9.65 5.20 1.29
C ALA A 180 -8.46 5.30 2.27
N SER A 181 -8.07 4.18 2.90
CA SER A 181 -6.91 4.08 3.79
C SER A 181 -5.56 4.24 3.07
N ASN A 182 -5.52 4.03 1.76
CA ASN A 182 -4.30 4.06 0.95
C ASN A 182 -4.04 5.45 0.34
N PHE A 183 -4.87 6.42 0.68
CA PHE A 183 -4.68 7.83 0.35
C PHE A 183 -4.58 8.63 1.64
N LEU A 184 -3.43 9.24 1.89
CA LEU A 184 -3.22 10.15 3.02
C LEU A 184 -3.33 11.60 2.54
N VAL A 185 -3.95 12.46 3.35
CA VAL A 185 -3.99 13.90 3.12
C VAL A 185 -3.19 14.61 4.22
N GLU A 186 -2.17 15.35 3.82
CA GLU A 186 -1.47 16.29 4.69
C GLU A 186 -2.32 17.56 4.83
N GLU A 187 -2.90 17.80 6.00
CA GLU A 187 -3.86 18.90 6.14
C GLU A 187 -3.23 20.29 6.04
N SER A 188 -1.96 20.43 6.42
CA SER A 188 -1.24 21.70 6.41
C SER A 188 -1.14 22.31 5.01
N ASN A 189 -1.12 21.48 3.97
CA ASN A 189 -0.98 21.90 2.57
C ASN A 189 -2.04 21.27 1.65
N GLN A 190 -2.99 20.50 2.20
CA GLN A 190 -4.02 19.74 1.47
C GLN A 190 -3.45 18.79 0.39
N LYS A 191 -2.21 18.32 0.58
CA LYS A 191 -1.55 17.43 -0.38
C LYS A 191 -1.97 15.99 -0.16
N VAL A 192 -2.33 15.31 -1.25
CA VAL A 192 -2.68 13.88 -1.23
C VAL A 192 -1.46 13.03 -1.56
N HIS A 193 -1.32 11.91 -0.86
CA HIS A 193 -0.28 10.91 -1.07
C HIS A 193 -0.92 9.54 -1.26
N LEU A 194 -0.51 8.82 -2.30
CA LEU A 194 -0.83 7.39 -2.46
C LEU A 194 0.19 6.58 -1.68
N ILE A 195 -0.26 5.54 -0.97
CA ILE A 195 0.60 4.67 -0.15
C ILE A 195 0.22 3.20 -0.33
N ASP A 196 1.09 2.31 0.17
CA ASP A 196 0.88 0.85 0.21
C ASP A 196 0.77 0.17 -1.16
N LEU A 197 1.92 -0.20 -1.72
CA LEU A 197 2.00 -0.99 -2.96
C LEU A 197 2.16 -2.50 -2.70
N SER A 198 1.79 -3.00 -1.52
CA SER A 198 2.00 -4.40 -1.16
C SER A 198 1.16 -5.41 -1.95
N ALA A 199 0.11 -4.94 -2.62
CA ALA A 199 -0.73 -5.73 -3.53
C ALA A 199 -0.55 -5.33 -5.01
N SER A 200 0.41 -4.47 -5.30
CA SER A 200 0.59 -3.89 -6.63
C SER A 200 1.02 -4.92 -7.68
N ILE A 201 0.81 -4.59 -8.94
CA ILE A 201 1.35 -5.37 -10.06
C ILE A 201 2.10 -4.43 -10.98
N THR A 202 3.40 -4.66 -11.11
CA THR A 202 4.29 -3.87 -11.96
C THR A 202 4.50 -4.57 -13.30
N HIS A 203 4.26 -3.87 -14.41
CA HIS A 203 4.53 -4.37 -15.75
C HIS A 203 6.00 -4.11 -16.17
N PRO A 204 6.71 -5.08 -16.78
CA PRO A 204 6.25 -6.43 -17.16
C PRO A 204 6.00 -7.36 -15.96
N HIS A 205 4.93 -8.16 -16.03
CA HIS A 205 4.60 -9.16 -15.01
C HIS A 205 4.50 -10.55 -15.62
N ILE A 206 4.89 -11.59 -14.88
CA ILE A 206 5.00 -12.98 -15.36
C ILE A 206 3.69 -13.62 -15.86
N SER A 207 2.56 -12.96 -15.68
CA SER A 207 1.24 -13.55 -15.90
C SER A 207 0.19 -12.55 -16.38
N ILE A 208 0.57 -11.29 -16.62
CA ILE A 208 -0.37 -10.24 -16.99
C ILE A 208 0.08 -9.65 -18.31
N SER A 209 -0.77 -9.80 -19.32
CA SER A 209 -0.60 -9.15 -20.62
C SER A 209 -0.85 -7.65 -20.49
N GLN A 210 -0.40 -6.86 -21.48
CA GLN A 210 -0.70 -5.43 -21.51
C GLN A 210 -2.23 -5.18 -21.59
N GLU A 211 -2.95 -5.98 -22.37
CA GLU A 211 -4.41 -5.82 -22.49
C GLU A 211 -5.12 -6.00 -21.14
N GLU A 212 -4.75 -7.05 -20.38
CA GLU A 212 -5.29 -7.29 -19.05
C GLU A 212 -4.87 -6.20 -18.05
N LEU A 213 -3.66 -5.66 -18.16
CA LEU A 213 -3.20 -4.52 -17.35
C LEU A 213 -4.12 -3.31 -17.57
N LYS A 214 -4.35 -2.91 -18.83
CA LYS A 214 -5.23 -1.77 -19.16
C LYS A 214 -6.65 -1.95 -18.66
N LYS A 215 -7.20 -3.16 -18.81
CA LYS A 215 -8.54 -3.50 -18.31
C LYS A 215 -8.62 -3.31 -16.79
N ARG A 216 -7.62 -3.80 -16.04
CA ARG A 216 -7.56 -3.61 -14.58
C ARG A 216 -7.34 -2.15 -14.18
N GLN A 217 -6.55 -1.39 -14.93
CA GLN A 217 -6.37 0.05 -14.69
C GLN A 217 -7.68 0.82 -14.83
N GLN A 218 -8.52 0.45 -15.81
CA GLN A 218 -9.86 1.03 -15.94
C GLN A 218 -10.74 0.64 -14.76
N LYS A 219 -10.66 -0.62 -14.30
CA LYS A 219 -11.38 -1.07 -13.10
C LYS A 219 -10.99 -0.28 -11.85
N GLU A 220 -9.69 -0.11 -11.56
CA GLU A 220 -9.21 0.65 -10.40
C GLU A 220 -9.68 2.12 -10.40
N ARG A 221 -9.76 2.74 -11.59
CA ARG A 221 -10.32 4.10 -11.72
C ARG A 221 -11.82 4.13 -11.40
N LEU A 222 -12.56 3.11 -11.80
CA LEU A 222 -13.98 3.00 -11.46
C LEU A 222 -14.18 2.75 -9.96
N GLU A 223 -13.38 1.85 -9.36
CA GLU A 223 -13.38 1.59 -7.92
C GLU A 223 -13.10 2.87 -7.12
N LEU A 224 -12.22 3.74 -7.62
CA LEU A 224 -11.96 5.05 -7.02
C LEU A 224 -13.22 5.95 -7.02
N GLU A 225 -13.93 6.08 -8.13
CA GLU A 225 -15.15 6.92 -8.22
C GLU A 225 -16.30 6.37 -7.37
N VAL A 226 -16.47 5.04 -7.35
CA VAL A 226 -17.44 4.38 -6.44
C VAL A 226 -17.03 4.64 -4.98
N GLY A 227 -15.73 4.60 -4.69
CA GLY A 227 -15.17 4.96 -3.40
C GLY A 227 -15.49 6.39 -2.96
N PHE A 228 -15.31 7.36 -3.85
CA PHE A 228 -15.70 8.75 -3.61
C PHE A 228 -17.20 8.94 -3.35
N SER A 229 -18.04 8.15 -4.03
CA SER A 229 -19.48 8.14 -3.75
C SER A 229 -19.78 7.60 -2.35
N CYS A 230 -19.06 6.56 -1.92
CA CYS A 230 -19.17 6.03 -0.55
C CYS A 230 -18.73 7.09 0.48
N LEU A 231 -17.63 7.79 0.23
CA LEU A 231 -17.16 8.87 1.12
C LEU A 231 -18.15 10.02 1.19
N SER A 232 -18.84 10.35 0.09
CA SER A 232 -19.86 11.42 0.06
C SER A 232 -21.05 11.11 1.00
N ALA A 233 -21.27 9.84 1.34
CA ALA A 233 -22.28 9.42 2.31
C ALA A 233 -21.79 9.47 3.79
N ASN A 234 -20.49 9.70 4.03
CA ASN A 234 -19.97 9.82 5.38
C ASN A 234 -20.43 11.12 6.05
N PRO A 235 -20.70 11.13 7.37
CA PRO A 235 -21.14 12.33 8.08
C PRO A 235 -20.20 13.55 7.91
N ILE A 236 -18.88 13.33 7.88
CA ILE A 236 -17.88 14.39 7.67
C ILE A 236 -18.02 15.10 6.30
N ASN A 237 -18.69 14.46 5.34
CA ASN A 237 -18.90 14.93 3.98
C ASN A 237 -20.36 15.35 3.70
N GLN A 238 -21.17 15.55 4.74
CA GLN A 238 -22.58 15.95 4.56
C GLN A 238 -22.70 17.17 3.63
N GLY A 239 -23.49 17.02 2.57
CA GLY A 239 -23.73 18.05 1.55
C GLY A 239 -22.61 18.19 0.51
N VAL A 240 -21.62 17.30 0.49
CA VAL A 240 -20.53 17.30 -0.50
C VAL A 240 -20.62 16.04 -1.36
N CYS A 241 -20.78 16.22 -2.67
CA CYS A 241 -20.63 15.14 -3.66
C CYS A 241 -19.33 15.39 -4.44
N VAL A 242 -18.43 14.41 -4.45
CA VAL A 242 -17.12 14.50 -5.15
C VAL A 242 -16.91 13.43 -6.22
N ALA A 243 -17.88 12.53 -6.40
CA ALA A 243 -17.83 11.53 -7.44
C ALA A 243 -18.17 12.13 -8.81
N ASP A 244 -17.37 11.78 -9.82
CA ASP A 244 -17.62 12.18 -11.19
C ASP A 244 -17.70 10.92 -12.06
N PHE A 245 -18.94 10.48 -12.32
CA PHE A 245 -19.22 9.31 -13.14
C PHE A 245 -19.28 9.62 -14.64
N SER A 246 -19.05 10.88 -15.05
CA SER A 246 -19.33 11.36 -16.41
C SER A 246 -18.49 10.70 -17.53
N GLY A 247 -17.52 9.83 -17.20
CA GLY A 247 -16.69 9.10 -18.15
C GLY A 247 -16.94 7.59 -18.24
N PHE A 248 -17.92 7.03 -17.52
CA PHE A 248 -18.17 5.58 -17.50
C PHE A 248 -19.51 5.24 -18.15
N ASP A 249 -19.52 4.21 -19.01
CA ASP A 249 -20.77 3.71 -19.55
C ASP A 249 -21.61 3.04 -18.43
N VAL A 250 -22.92 3.03 -18.62
CA VAL A 250 -23.91 2.52 -17.64
C VAL A 250 -23.73 1.02 -17.38
N GLU A 251 -23.22 0.26 -18.34
CA GLU A 251 -22.95 -1.18 -18.24
C GLU A 251 -21.70 -1.47 -17.41
N SER A 252 -20.67 -0.63 -17.51
CA SER A 252 -19.46 -0.63 -16.67
C SER A 252 -19.81 -0.32 -15.21
N LEU A 253 -20.69 0.66 -14.97
CA LEU A 253 -21.28 0.94 -13.66
C LEU A 253 -22.07 -0.27 -13.15
N ASN A 254 -22.89 -0.88 -14.01
CA ASN A 254 -23.74 -2.02 -13.67
C ASN A 254 -22.93 -3.26 -13.25
N ASN A 255 -21.86 -3.58 -13.96
CA ASN A 255 -20.95 -4.68 -13.63
C ASN A 255 -20.13 -4.41 -12.36
N SER A 256 -19.85 -3.13 -12.03
CA SER A 256 -19.19 -2.76 -10.78
C SER A 256 -20.09 -2.95 -9.55
N PHE A 257 -21.42 -2.98 -9.68
CA PHE A 257 -22.31 -3.19 -8.53
C PHE A 257 -22.19 -4.58 -7.90
N ALA A 258 -21.65 -5.58 -8.60
CA ALA A 258 -21.37 -6.89 -8.00
C ALA A 258 -20.31 -6.81 -6.88
N ASP A 259 -19.34 -5.90 -7.00
CA ASP A 259 -18.26 -5.70 -6.03
C ASP A 259 -18.57 -4.59 -4.99
N VAL A 260 -19.72 -3.92 -5.11
CA VAL A 260 -20.08 -2.77 -4.26
C VAL A 260 -20.08 -3.06 -2.76
N PRO A 261 -20.49 -4.24 -2.25
CA PRO A 261 -20.36 -4.55 -0.83
C PRO A 261 -18.91 -4.52 -0.35
N LEU A 262 -17.97 -5.05 -1.13
CA LEU A 262 -16.54 -5.05 -0.79
C LEU A 262 -15.96 -3.63 -0.87
N ILE A 263 -16.28 -2.89 -1.93
CA ILE A 263 -15.83 -1.49 -2.08
C ILE A 263 -16.39 -0.65 -0.91
N LYS A 264 -17.66 -0.79 -0.56
CA LYS A 264 -18.25 -0.11 0.60
C LYS A 264 -17.46 -0.40 1.88
N HIS A 265 -17.00 -1.63 2.10
CA HIS A 265 -16.20 -1.97 3.27
C HIS A 265 -14.81 -1.28 3.26
N LEU A 266 -14.14 -1.21 2.10
CA LEU A 266 -12.82 -0.58 1.96
C LEU A 266 -12.86 0.96 2.07
N TRP A 267 -14.04 1.55 1.86
CA TRP A 267 -14.24 3.00 1.84
C TRP A 267 -15.10 3.52 3.00
N ALA A 268 -15.64 2.62 3.81
CA ALA A 268 -16.30 2.97 5.05
C ALA A 268 -15.27 3.46 6.08
N PRO A 269 -15.63 4.42 6.94
CA PRO A 269 -14.82 4.71 8.11
C PRO A 269 -14.65 3.43 8.93
N PRO A 270 -13.47 3.22 9.55
CA PRO A 270 -13.27 2.05 10.40
C PRO A 270 -14.36 2.04 11.46
N GLN A 271 -14.97 0.86 11.67
CA GLN A 271 -15.93 0.69 12.75
C GLN A 271 -15.21 1.06 14.06
N PRO A 272 -15.80 1.94 14.89
CA PRO A 272 -15.21 2.27 16.17
C PRO A 272 -14.99 0.97 16.95
N THR A 273 -13.76 0.77 17.37
CA THR A 273 -13.42 -0.38 18.21
C THR A 273 -13.37 0.07 19.66
N TYR A 274 -13.45 -0.88 20.59
CA TYR A 274 -13.29 -0.60 22.02
C TYR A 274 -11.98 0.15 22.35
N TRP A 275 -10.99 0.10 21.44
CA TRP A 275 -9.66 0.69 21.59
C TRP A 275 -9.44 1.96 20.75
N GLN A 276 -10.35 2.24 19.81
CA GLN A 276 -10.34 3.43 18.95
C GLN A 276 -11.76 3.98 18.89
N PRO A 277 -12.16 4.81 19.87
CA PRO A 277 -13.49 5.41 19.87
C PRO A 277 -13.68 6.26 18.61
N ALA A 278 -14.93 6.37 18.15
CA ALA A 278 -15.27 7.21 17.02
C ALA A 278 -14.76 8.64 17.28
N PRO A 279 -14.24 9.34 16.25
CA PRO A 279 -13.94 10.75 16.39
C PRO A 279 -15.22 11.50 16.83
N PRO A 280 -15.09 12.53 17.67
CA PRO A 280 -16.22 13.34 18.12
C PRO A 280 -16.94 14.05 16.98
#